data_AF-A0A6L6H1Q8-F1
#
_entry.id   AF-A0A6L6H1Q8-F1
#
_cell.length_a   1.000
_cell.length_b   1.000
_cell.length_c   1.000
_cell.angle_alpha   90.00
_cell.angle_beta   90.00
_cell.angle_gamma   90.00
#
_symmetry.space_group_name_H-M   'P 1'
#
loop_
_entity.id
_entity.type
_entity.pdbx_description
1 polymer ?
#
loop_
_entity_poly.entity_id
_entity_poly.type
_entity_poly.pdbx_seq_one_letter_code
_entity_poly.pdbx_strand_id
1 'polypeptide(L)'
;MPFFVAITASVGVLITASINNGDLGRYLENKPKNNWIGHFFGIVPMFILMLIIGILSAAATGIWDPIQALVSVIPSPIVAVAMMFFIVVAQFTTNLTINIKPPALVLVEMFDMKWGVAVIVVGFLSIITFPWLLLTSSAFNQFIAFYSAFLGPLLGILLADYYLVRKQKVNLEELYSTTVSYNWLGLGVLLGSGLIGIVFLPVSWMVSLPLSVLLYWGGHQVLPFYKKSQQPIDINQPPVN
;
A
#
# COMPACT_ATOMS: atom_id res chain seq x y z
N MET A 1 19.52 3.62 -15.08
CA MET A 1 18.51 2.68 -14.54
C MET A 1 17.59 2.25 -15.68
N PRO A 2 17.33 0.95 -15.90
CA PRO A 2 16.40 0.52 -16.93
C PRO A 2 14.97 1.02 -16.67
N PHE A 3 14.20 1.30 -17.72
CA PHE A 3 12.86 1.89 -17.63
C PHE A 3 11.92 1.13 -16.69
N PHE A 4 11.85 -0.19 -16.83
CA PHE A 4 10.98 -1.02 -15.99
C PHE A 4 11.40 -1.04 -14.51
N VAL A 5 12.70 -0.90 -14.20
CA VAL A 5 13.16 -0.80 -12.81
C VAL A 5 12.70 0.52 -12.20
N ALA A 6 12.70 1.61 -12.96
CA ALA A 6 12.17 2.89 -12.51
C ALA A 6 10.66 2.81 -12.25
N ILE A 7 9.89 2.17 -13.14
CA ILE A 7 8.45 1.91 -12.90
C ILE A 7 8.27 1.07 -11.63
N THR A 8 9.05 0.01 -11.46
CA THR A 8 8.97 -0.85 -10.27
C THR A 8 9.20 -0.07 -9.00
N ALA A 9 10.21 0.79 -8.97
CA ALA A 9 10.48 1.64 -7.82
C ALA A 9 9.37 2.66 -7.56
N SER A 10 8.87 3.36 -8.60
CA SER A 10 7.84 4.39 -8.44
C SER A 10 6.48 3.83 -8.03
N VAL A 11 6.03 2.75 -8.68
CA VAL A 11 4.74 2.12 -8.40
C VAL A 11 4.80 1.27 -7.14
N GLY A 12 5.95 0.64 -6.86
CA GLY A 12 6.16 -0.20 -5.68
C GLY A 12 5.84 0.50 -4.37
N VAL A 13 6.18 1.80 -4.28
CA VAL A 13 5.86 2.65 -3.11
C VAL A 13 4.35 2.89 -2.97
N LEU A 14 3.60 2.91 -4.07
CA LEU A 14 2.15 3.12 -4.08
C LEU A 14 1.34 1.86 -3.76
N ILE A 15 1.95 0.67 -3.81
CA ILE A 15 1.25 -0.58 -3.50
C ILE A 15 0.79 -0.59 -2.03
N THR A 16 1.61 -0.10 -1.10
CA THR A 16 1.25 0.02 0.33
C THR A 16 0.03 0.92 0.53
N ALA A 17 -0.03 2.05 -0.16
CA ALA A 17 -1.20 2.93 -0.11
C ALA A 17 -2.44 2.26 -0.71
N SER A 18 -2.26 1.44 -1.74
CA SER A 18 -3.35 0.73 -2.42
C SER A 18 -3.98 -0.36 -1.54
N ILE A 19 -3.17 -1.17 -0.85
CA ILE A 19 -3.68 -2.21 0.06
C ILE A 19 -4.39 -1.62 1.28
N ASN A 20 -3.94 -0.46 1.76
CA ASN A 20 -4.52 0.20 2.93
C ASN A 20 -5.68 1.15 2.57
N ASN A 21 -6.10 1.21 1.29
CA ASN A 21 -7.10 2.17 0.86
C ASN A 21 -8.46 1.98 1.56
N GLY A 22 -8.77 0.76 2.01
CA GLY A 22 -9.96 0.47 2.83
C GLY A 22 -10.00 1.27 4.14
N ASP A 23 -8.85 1.63 4.71
CA ASP A 23 -8.76 2.38 5.96
C ASP A 23 -9.25 3.82 5.85
N LEU A 24 -9.16 4.40 4.67
CA LEU A 24 -9.69 5.73 4.36
C LEU A 24 -11.08 5.61 3.73
N GLY A 25 -11.27 4.61 2.87
CA GLY A 25 -12.53 4.34 2.17
C GLY A 25 -13.72 4.14 3.10
N ARG A 26 -13.51 3.59 4.31
CA ARG A 26 -14.59 3.41 5.30
C ARG A 26 -15.23 4.70 5.81
N TYR A 27 -14.57 5.86 5.65
CA TYR A 27 -15.08 7.17 6.08
C TYR A 27 -15.74 7.97 4.93
N LEU A 28 -15.84 7.40 3.74
CA LEU A 28 -16.49 8.05 2.62
C LEU A 28 -18.01 8.09 2.81
N GLU A 29 -18.58 9.29 2.89
CA GLU A 29 -20.04 9.50 2.98
C GLU A 29 -20.74 9.32 1.62
N ASN A 30 -20.00 9.52 0.52
CA ASN A 30 -20.50 9.40 -0.86
C ASN A 30 -20.56 7.93 -1.34
N LYS A 31 -21.26 7.71 -2.46
CA LYS A 31 -21.28 6.41 -3.17
C LYS A 31 -19.83 5.91 -3.36
N PRO A 32 -19.40 4.83 -2.66
CA PRO A 32 -18.01 4.36 -2.70
C PRO A 32 -17.52 4.02 -4.11
N LYS A 33 -18.46 3.70 -5.01
CA LYS A 33 -18.23 3.46 -6.44
C LYS A 33 -17.55 4.63 -7.17
N ASN A 34 -17.67 5.87 -6.68
CA ASN A 34 -17.04 7.05 -7.29
C ASN A 34 -15.69 7.43 -6.64
N ASN A 35 -15.20 6.64 -5.67
CA ASN A 35 -13.95 6.93 -4.98
C ASN A 35 -12.75 7.09 -5.94
N TRP A 36 -12.76 6.35 -7.06
CA TRP A 36 -11.70 6.43 -8.07
C TRP A 36 -11.51 7.84 -8.63
N ILE A 37 -12.56 8.68 -8.67
CA ILE A 37 -12.48 10.06 -9.17
C ILE A 37 -11.57 10.88 -8.26
N GLY A 38 -11.79 10.81 -6.95
CA GLY A 38 -10.97 11.50 -5.95
C GLY A 38 -9.51 11.06 -6.01
N HIS A 39 -9.28 9.74 -6.11
CA HIS A 39 -7.93 9.21 -6.27
C HIS A 39 -7.27 9.66 -7.57
N PHE A 40 -7.97 9.60 -8.70
CA PHE A 40 -7.41 9.94 -9.99
C PHE A 40 -6.99 11.41 -10.02
N PHE A 41 -7.91 12.33 -9.71
CA PHE A 41 -7.63 13.77 -9.76
C PHE A 41 -6.74 14.25 -8.60
N GLY A 42 -6.74 13.57 -7.45
CA GLY A 42 -5.88 13.89 -6.32
C GLY A 42 -4.44 13.39 -6.46
N ILE A 43 -4.24 12.24 -7.11
CA ILE A 43 -2.91 11.59 -7.20
C ILE A 43 -2.26 11.87 -8.55
N VAL A 44 -2.94 11.60 -9.68
CA VAL A 44 -2.30 11.55 -10.99
C VAL A 44 -1.75 12.92 -11.44
N PRO A 45 -2.54 14.02 -11.44
CA PRO A 45 -2.01 15.34 -11.79
C PRO A 45 -0.87 15.78 -10.88
N MET A 46 -0.99 15.52 -9.57
CA MET A 46 0.01 15.92 -8.58
C MET A 46 1.33 15.16 -8.77
N PHE A 47 1.28 13.86 -9.07
CA PHE A 47 2.46 13.07 -9.40
C PHE A 47 3.14 13.55 -10.69
N ILE A 48 2.37 13.87 -11.73
CA ILE A 48 2.93 14.42 -12.97
C ILE A 48 3.63 15.76 -12.71
N LEU A 49 2.99 16.67 -11.96
CA LEU A 49 3.60 17.95 -11.59
C LEU A 49 4.89 17.75 -10.78
N MET A 50 4.87 16.85 -9.80
CA MET A 50 6.04 16.54 -8.98
C MET A 50 7.19 15.95 -9.82
N LEU A 51 6.89 15.06 -10.77
CA LEU A 51 7.88 14.52 -11.71
C LEU A 51 8.49 15.61 -12.59
N ILE A 52 7.67 16.52 -13.13
CA ILE A 52 8.15 17.63 -13.96
C ILE A 52 9.08 18.55 -13.13
N ILE A 53 8.65 18.96 -11.93
CA ILE A 53 9.45 19.81 -11.05
C ILE A 53 10.76 19.11 -10.67
N GLY A 54 10.72 17.82 -10.34
CA GLY A 54 11.91 17.04 -9.99
C GLY A 54 12.90 16.95 -11.15
N ILE A 55 12.44 16.65 -12.37
CA ILE A 55 13.30 16.57 -13.56
C ILE A 55 13.91 17.94 -13.88
N LEU A 56 13.11 19.01 -13.87
CA LEU A 56 13.60 20.36 -14.14
C LEU A 56 14.62 20.81 -13.09
N SER A 57 14.33 20.54 -11.81
CA SER A 57 15.22 20.89 -10.70
C SER A 57 16.54 20.12 -10.77
N ALA A 58 16.51 18.81 -11.04
CA ALA A 58 17.71 18.01 -11.24
C ALA A 58 18.51 18.46 -12.46
N ALA A 59 17.85 18.81 -13.58
CA ALA A 59 18.50 19.32 -14.77
C ALA A 59 19.15 20.69 -14.56
N ALA A 60 18.55 21.55 -13.73
CA ALA A 60 19.05 22.89 -13.44
C ALA A 60 20.16 22.92 -12.38
N THR A 61 20.10 22.04 -11.38
CA THR A 61 20.96 22.10 -10.18
C THR A 61 21.96 20.95 -10.09
N GLY A 62 21.70 19.81 -10.74
CA GLY A 62 22.46 18.57 -10.53
C GLY A 62 22.23 17.92 -9.15
N ILE A 63 21.32 18.45 -8.34
CA ILE A 63 21.03 17.96 -6.99
C ILE A 63 19.88 16.95 -7.05
N TRP A 64 20.10 15.75 -6.50
CA TRP A 64 19.11 14.68 -6.50
C TRP A 64 18.05 14.84 -5.39
N ASP A 65 18.42 15.48 -4.28
CA ASP A 65 17.51 15.77 -3.18
C ASP A 65 16.63 16.98 -3.56
N PRO A 66 15.32 16.81 -3.75
CA PRO A 66 14.44 17.87 -4.23
C PRO A 66 14.31 19.03 -3.23
N ILE A 67 14.47 18.78 -1.93
CA ILE A 67 14.41 19.83 -0.91
C ILE A 67 15.66 20.70 -1.03
N GLN A 68 16.84 20.07 -1.11
CA GLN A 68 18.10 20.80 -1.28
C GLN A 68 18.14 21.53 -2.63
N ALA A 69 17.68 20.88 -3.70
CA ALA A 69 17.62 21.45 -5.02
C ALA A 69 16.71 22.69 -5.05
N LEU A 70 15.53 22.61 -4.41
CA LEU A 70 14.63 23.75 -4.26
C LEU A 70 15.24 24.87 -3.43
N VAL A 71 15.86 24.57 -2.29
CA VAL A 71 16.51 25.59 -1.43
C VAL A 71 17.67 26.28 -2.16
N SER A 72 18.43 25.56 -2.98
CA SER A 72 19.59 26.09 -3.70
C SER A 72 19.24 27.17 -4.73
N VAL A 73 18.00 27.18 -5.24
CA VAL A 73 17.53 28.15 -6.24
C VAL A 73 16.70 29.28 -5.63
N ILE A 74 16.45 29.26 -4.32
CA ILE A 74 15.67 30.30 -3.65
C ILE A 74 16.56 31.51 -3.35
N PRO A 75 16.20 32.72 -3.83
CA PRO A 75 17.06 33.90 -3.74
C PRO A 75 17.04 34.59 -2.36
N SER A 76 16.12 34.24 -1.46
CA SER A 76 15.94 34.93 -0.18
C SER A 76 15.78 33.96 1.00
N PRO A 77 16.49 34.17 2.12
CA PRO A 77 16.35 33.36 3.34
C PRO A 77 14.91 33.31 3.87
N ILE A 78 14.14 34.38 3.71
CA ILE A 78 12.73 34.44 4.15
C ILE A 78 11.87 33.45 3.35
N VAL A 79 12.08 33.40 2.03
CA VAL A 79 11.37 32.48 1.14
C VAL A 79 11.79 31.04 1.43
N ALA A 80 13.06 30.81 1.75
CA ALA A 80 13.55 29.48 2.13
C ALA A 80 12.88 28.97 3.42
N VAL A 81 12.75 29.81 4.45
CA VAL A 81 12.05 29.45 5.70
C VAL A 81 10.57 29.16 5.44
N ALA A 82 9.88 30.00 4.67
CA ALA A 82 8.48 29.77 4.31
C ALA A 82 8.30 28.44 3.56
N MET A 83 9.23 28.07 2.69
CA MET A 83 9.19 26.81 1.95
C MET A 83 9.48 25.60 2.81
N MET A 84 10.45 25.69 3.73
CA MET A 84 10.70 24.64 4.71
C MET A 84 9.48 24.39 5.59
N PHE A 85 8.79 25.45 6.01
CA PHE A 85 7.54 25.31 6.75
C PHE A 85 6.47 24.57 5.92
N PHE A 86 6.29 24.93 4.66
CA PHE A 86 5.37 24.23 3.76
C PHE A 86 5.72 22.74 3.59
N ILE A 87 7.01 22.42 3.43
CA ILE A 87 7.50 21.03 3.33
C ILE A 87 7.17 20.25 4.61
N VAL A 88 7.40 20.84 5.78
CA VAL A 88 7.07 20.19 7.06
C VAL A 88 5.58 19.91 7.17
N VAL A 89 4.72 20.87 6.80
CA VAL A 89 3.26 20.67 6.82
C VAL A 89 2.84 19.58 5.83
N ALA A 90 3.38 19.59 4.61
CA ALA A 90 3.08 18.58 3.59
C ALA A 90 3.52 17.17 4.01
N GLN A 91 4.67 17.07 4.66
CA GLN A 91 5.17 15.80 5.16
C GLN A 91 4.33 15.29 6.34
N PHE A 92 3.92 16.20 7.23
CA PHE A 92 3.08 15.88 8.37
C PHE A 92 1.72 15.30 7.94
N THR A 93 1.03 15.95 6.99
CA THR A 93 -0.27 15.48 6.50
C THR A 93 -0.16 14.13 5.80
N THR A 94 0.83 13.95 4.94
CA THR A 94 1.05 12.69 4.21
C THR A 94 1.38 11.53 5.14
N ASN A 95 2.32 11.74 6.08
CA ASN A 95 2.74 10.70 7.02
C ASN A 95 1.61 10.28 7.97
N LEU A 96 0.82 11.24 8.45
CA LEU A 96 -0.32 10.95 9.33
C LEU A 96 -1.32 10.01 8.64
N THR A 97 -1.68 10.31 7.39
CA THR A 97 -2.74 9.60 6.67
C THR A 97 -2.27 8.24 6.14
N ILE A 98 -1.07 8.15 5.57
CA ILE A 98 -0.62 6.95 4.84
C ILE A 98 0.25 6.04 5.70
N ASN A 99 1.10 6.61 6.57
CA ASN A 99 2.18 5.87 7.23
C ASN A 99 1.91 5.57 8.70
N ILE A 100 1.15 6.43 9.41
CA ILE A 100 0.81 6.21 10.82
C ILE A 100 -0.51 5.48 10.99
N LYS A 101 -1.55 5.90 10.26
CA LYS A 101 -2.91 5.39 10.45
C LYS A 101 -3.04 3.88 10.23
N PRO A 102 -2.55 3.27 9.12
CA PRO A 102 -2.72 1.84 8.89
C PRO A 102 -2.08 0.95 9.98
N PRO A 103 -0.77 1.08 10.31
CA PRO A 103 -0.19 0.25 11.36
C PRO A 103 -0.78 0.53 12.75
N ALA A 104 -1.24 1.76 13.03
CA ALA A 104 -1.93 2.05 14.29
C ALA A 104 -3.26 1.30 14.40
N LEU A 105 -4.03 1.22 13.31
CA LEU A 105 -5.27 0.42 13.27
C LEU A 105 -4.99 -1.06 13.49
N VAL A 106 -3.92 -1.59 12.89
CA VAL A 106 -3.48 -2.97 13.14
C VAL A 106 -3.21 -3.19 14.63
N LEU A 107 -2.54 -2.26 15.32
CA LEU A 107 -2.29 -2.40 16.76
C LEU A 107 -3.57 -2.32 17.61
N VAL A 108 -4.51 -1.46 17.22
CA VAL A 108 -5.82 -1.35 17.89
C VAL A 108 -6.61 -2.64 17.71
N GLU A 109 -6.67 -3.17 16.49
CA GLU A 109 -7.50 -4.33 16.16
C GLU A 109 -6.88 -5.66 16.63
N MET A 110 -5.55 -5.82 16.56
CA MET A 110 -4.88 -7.08 16.94
C MET A 110 -4.54 -7.19 18.42
N PHE A 111 -4.25 -6.07 19.09
CA PHE A 111 -3.76 -6.07 20.47
C PHE A 111 -4.68 -5.31 21.43
N ASP A 112 -5.88 -4.91 20.98
CA ASP A 112 -6.85 -4.12 21.75
C ASP A 112 -6.24 -2.84 22.36
N MET A 113 -5.28 -2.23 21.65
CA MET A 113 -4.62 -1.01 22.11
C MET A 113 -5.55 0.20 21.95
N LYS A 114 -5.48 1.15 22.89
CA LYS A 114 -6.11 2.47 22.71
C LYS A 114 -5.44 3.21 21.55
N TRP A 115 -6.22 3.88 20.71
CA TRP A 115 -5.74 4.64 19.55
C TRP A 115 -4.51 5.52 19.83
N GLY A 116 -4.55 6.33 20.90
CA GLY A 116 -3.43 7.21 21.25
C GLY A 116 -2.14 6.45 21.58
N VAL A 117 -2.23 5.30 22.24
CA VAL A 117 -1.08 4.45 22.56
C VAL A 117 -0.53 3.81 21.27
N ALA A 118 -1.40 3.27 20.42
CA ALA A 118 -1.01 2.70 19.14
C ALA A 118 -0.25 3.70 18.26
N VAL A 119 -0.74 4.95 18.16
CA VAL A 119 -0.07 6.02 17.41
C VAL A 119 1.32 6.34 17.97
N ILE A 120 1.46 6.43 19.30
CA ILE A 120 2.77 6.67 19.94
C ILE A 120 3.74 5.53 19.66
N VAL A 121 3.28 4.27 19.78
CA VAL A 121 4.10 3.08 19.50
C VAL A 121 4.56 3.06 18.05
N VAL A 122 3.65 3.29 17.10
CA VAL A 122 4.00 3.38 15.67
C VAL A 122 5.00 4.50 15.39
N GLY A 123 4.81 5.68 15.99
CA GLY A 123 5.73 6.81 15.86
C GLY A 123 7.13 6.47 16.37
N PHE A 124 7.22 5.83 17.53
CA PHE A 124 8.48 5.38 18.10
C PHE A 124 9.17 4.32 17.21
N LEU A 125 8.43 3.31 16.76
CA LEU A 125 8.94 2.27 15.86
C LEU A 125 9.41 2.84 14.50
N SER A 126 8.74 3.87 14.00
CA SER A 126 9.14 4.56 12.76
C SER A 126 10.49 5.28 12.89
N ILE A 127 10.83 5.80 14.08
CA ILE A 127 12.10 6.50 14.32
C ILE A 127 13.22 5.50 14.59
N ILE A 128 12.97 4.48 15.43
CA ILE A 128 14.01 3.51 15.85
C ILE A 128 14.45 2.56 14.73
N THR A 129 13.72 2.50 13.62
CA THR A 129 14.13 1.76 12.41
C THR A 129 15.16 2.51 11.56
N PHE A 130 15.46 3.77 11.89
CA PHE A 130 16.44 4.63 11.20
C PHE A 130 16.29 4.61 9.66
N PRO A 131 15.08 4.80 9.10
CA PRO A 131 14.82 4.61 7.67
C PRO A 131 15.67 5.53 6.77
N TRP A 132 16.11 6.69 7.27
CA TRP A 132 16.99 7.60 6.54
C TRP A 132 18.37 7.01 6.23
N LEU A 133 18.86 6.05 7.03
CA LEU A 133 20.11 5.34 6.71
C LEU A 133 19.93 4.37 5.54
N LEU A 134 18.73 3.83 5.35
CA LEU A 134 18.42 3.01 4.19
C LEU A 134 18.34 3.86 2.91
N LEU A 135 17.80 5.08 2.99
CA LEU A 135 17.71 6.00 1.85
C LEU A 135 19.07 6.37 1.26
N THR A 136 20.11 6.47 2.10
CA THR A 136 21.48 6.78 1.65
C THR A 136 22.27 5.53 1.22
N SER A 137 21.69 4.34 1.41
CA SER A 137 22.33 3.07 1.06
C SER A 137 22.17 2.74 -0.42
N SER A 138 23.21 2.16 -1.01
CA SER A 138 23.14 1.56 -2.36
C SER A 138 22.12 0.42 -2.45
N ALA A 139 21.73 -0.17 -1.31
CA ALA A 139 20.73 -1.22 -1.22
C ALA A 139 19.27 -0.72 -1.29
N PHE A 140 19.01 0.59 -1.29
CA PHE A 140 17.65 1.14 -1.27
C PHE A 140 16.75 0.57 -2.38
N ASN A 141 17.21 0.63 -3.64
CA ASN A 141 16.41 0.14 -4.77
C ASN A 141 16.17 -1.38 -4.70
N GLN A 142 17.15 -2.14 -4.21
CA GLN A 142 17.02 -3.58 -4.02
C GLN A 142 16.01 -3.90 -2.91
N PHE A 143 16.02 -3.13 -1.82
CA PHE A 143 15.05 -3.24 -0.74
C PHE A 143 13.62 -2.98 -1.24
N ILE A 144 13.39 -1.88 -1.98
CA ILE A 144 12.08 -1.57 -2.55
C ILE A 144 11.60 -2.69 -3.46
N ALA A 145 12.47 -3.18 -4.35
CA ALA A 145 12.11 -4.25 -5.27
C ALA A 145 11.77 -5.57 -4.54
N PHE A 146 12.50 -5.89 -3.46
CA PHE A 146 12.23 -7.07 -2.63
C PHE A 146 10.90 -6.95 -1.89
N TYR A 147 10.66 -5.80 -1.26
CA TYR A 147 9.41 -5.52 -0.55
C TYR A 147 8.19 -5.56 -1.49
N SER A 148 8.30 -4.93 -2.66
CA SER A 148 7.24 -4.94 -3.68
C SER A 148 6.94 -6.35 -4.21
N ALA A 149 7.90 -7.28 -4.15
CA ALA A 149 7.69 -8.66 -4.58
C ALA A 149 6.60 -9.37 -3.77
N PHE A 150 6.44 -9.03 -2.48
CA PHE A 150 5.43 -9.60 -1.58
C PHE A 150 4.17 -8.75 -1.44
N LEU A 151 4.29 -7.43 -1.59
CA LEU A 151 3.10 -6.57 -1.59
C LEU A 151 2.24 -6.74 -2.83
N GLY A 152 2.85 -6.94 -4.00
CA GLY A 152 2.10 -7.20 -5.24
C GLY A 152 1.13 -8.38 -5.10
N PRO A 153 1.60 -9.56 -4.63
CA PRO A 153 0.77 -10.72 -4.41
C PRO A 153 -0.33 -10.49 -3.40
N LEU A 154 -0.05 -9.79 -2.30
CA LEU A 154 -1.04 -9.45 -1.29
C LEU A 154 -2.19 -8.63 -1.90
N LEU A 155 -1.87 -7.58 -2.66
CA LEU A 155 -2.87 -6.80 -3.38
C LEU A 155 -3.65 -7.66 -4.38
N GLY A 156 -2.96 -8.51 -5.14
CA GLY A 156 -3.60 -9.41 -6.10
C GLY A 156 -4.56 -10.41 -5.46
N ILE A 157 -4.21 -10.96 -4.28
CA ILE A 157 -5.09 -11.84 -3.50
C ILE A 157 -6.33 -11.08 -3.05
N LEU A 158 -6.18 -9.87 -2.49
CA LEU A 158 -7.32 -9.05 -2.06
C LEU A 158 -8.28 -8.74 -3.22
N LEU A 159 -7.74 -8.39 -4.39
CA LEU A 159 -8.52 -8.13 -5.59
C LEU A 159 -9.24 -9.38 -6.10
N ALA A 160 -8.53 -10.52 -6.17
CA ALA A 160 -9.10 -11.78 -6.61
C ALA A 160 -10.18 -12.29 -5.66
N ASP A 161 -9.94 -12.23 -4.35
CA ASP A 161 -10.91 -12.64 -3.33
C ASP A 161 -12.19 -11.81 -3.44
N TYR A 162 -12.07 -10.49 -3.45
CA TYR A 162 -13.25 -9.62 -3.47
C TYR A 162 -14.00 -9.66 -4.81
N TYR A 163 -13.31 -9.50 -5.95
CA TYR A 163 -13.99 -9.35 -7.25
C TYR A 163 -14.27 -10.69 -7.95
N LEU A 164 -13.37 -11.66 -7.88
CA LEU A 164 -13.47 -12.89 -8.67
C LEU A 164 -14.09 -14.04 -7.89
N VAL A 165 -13.69 -14.23 -6.63
CA VAL A 165 -14.16 -15.34 -5.78
C VAL A 165 -15.50 -14.97 -5.14
N ARG A 166 -15.53 -13.89 -4.36
CA ARG A 166 -16.71 -13.46 -3.59
C ARG A 166 -17.70 -12.62 -4.39
N LYS A 167 -17.32 -12.16 -5.59
CA LYS A 167 -18.17 -11.33 -6.48
C LYS A 167 -18.79 -10.14 -5.74
N GLN A 168 -17.97 -9.46 -4.93
CA GLN A 168 -18.32 -8.29 -4.13
C GLN A 168 -19.33 -8.56 -3.00
N LYS A 169 -19.56 -9.82 -2.63
CA LYS A 169 -20.45 -10.22 -1.52
C LYS A 169 -19.61 -10.66 -0.33
N VAL A 170 -19.64 -9.89 0.75
CA VAL A 170 -18.83 -10.12 1.96
C VAL A 170 -19.76 -10.32 3.15
N ASN A 171 -19.49 -11.34 3.97
CA ASN A 171 -20.23 -11.60 5.21
C ASN A 171 -19.51 -10.92 6.39
N LEU A 172 -20.11 -9.87 6.94
CA LEU A 172 -19.52 -9.13 8.06
C LEU A 172 -19.43 -9.99 9.33
N GLU A 173 -20.42 -10.86 9.60
CA GLU A 173 -20.41 -11.72 10.79
C GLU A 173 -19.27 -12.72 10.75
N GLU A 174 -18.96 -13.25 9.56
CA GLU A 174 -17.81 -14.15 9.36
C GLU A 174 -16.48 -13.42 9.61
N LEU A 175 -16.34 -12.17 9.14
CA LEU A 175 -15.11 -11.39 9.33
C LEU A 175 -14.83 -11.02 10.79
N TYR A 176 -15.87 -10.80 11.58
CA TYR A 176 -15.75 -10.49 13.01
C TYR A 176 -15.91 -11.72 13.91
N SER A 177 -15.96 -12.91 13.33
CA SER A 177 -16.04 -14.16 14.10
C SER A 177 -14.75 -14.37 14.91
N THR A 178 -14.90 -14.82 16.14
CA THR A 178 -13.78 -15.23 17.00
C THR A 178 -13.17 -16.57 16.58
N THR A 179 -13.84 -17.30 15.67
CA THR A 179 -13.32 -18.56 15.13
C THR A 179 -12.31 -18.28 14.03
N VAL A 180 -11.02 -18.43 14.33
CA VAL A 180 -9.95 -18.18 13.38
C VAL A 180 -9.94 -19.28 12.31
N SER A 181 -10.37 -18.94 11.09
CA SER A 181 -10.17 -19.76 9.89
C SER A 181 -8.96 -19.22 9.11
N TYR A 182 -7.90 -20.02 9.02
CA TYR A 182 -6.69 -19.62 8.30
C TYR A 182 -6.85 -19.82 6.79
N ASN A 183 -6.59 -18.76 6.02
CA ASN A 183 -6.54 -18.83 4.56
C ASN A 183 -5.20 -19.39 4.08
N TRP A 184 -5.02 -20.71 4.20
CA TRP A 184 -3.80 -21.40 3.77
C TRP A 184 -3.50 -21.25 2.28
N LEU A 185 -4.55 -21.21 1.44
CA LEU A 185 -4.39 -20.92 0.01
C LEU A 185 -3.79 -19.53 -0.21
N GLY A 186 -4.34 -18.51 0.45
CA GLY A 186 -3.82 -17.15 0.39
C GLY A 186 -2.36 -17.07 0.84
N LEU A 187 -2.01 -17.71 1.96
CA LEU A 187 -0.63 -17.75 2.47
C LEU A 187 0.32 -18.46 1.48
N GLY A 188 -0.08 -19.60 0.92
CA GLY A 188 0.72 -20.33 -0.07
C GLY A 188 0.92 -19.52 -1.35
N VAL A 189 -0.14 -18.86 -1.85
CA VAL A 189 -0.08 -18.01 -3.05
C VAL A 189 0.78 -16.77 -2.81
N LEU A 190 0.69 -16.15 -1.63
CA LEU A 190 1.51 -15.01 -1.23
C LEU A 190 3.00 -15.36 -1.27
N LEU A 191 3.38 -16.45 -0.59
CA LEU A 191 4.77 -16.90 -0.54
C LEU A 191 5.27 -17.35 -1.91
N GLY A 192 4.51 -18.20 -2.61
CA GLY A 192 4.91 -18.72 -3.92
C GLY A 192 5.07 -17.61 -4.97
N SER A 193 4.10 -16.71 -5.07
CA SER A 193 4.16 -15.60 -6.03
C SER A 193 5.25 -14.59 -5.64
N GLY A 194 5.45 -14.36 -4.33
CA GLY A 194 6.51 -13.49 -3.81
C GLY A 194 7.91 -14.02 -4.14
N LEU A 195 8.16 -15.31 -3.94
CA LEU A 195 9.42 -15.96 -4.30
C LEU A 195 9.70 -15.87 -5.81
N ILE A 196 8.67 -16.05 -6.65
CA ILE A 196 8.81 -15.86 -8.11
C ILE A 196 9.10 -14.38 -8.42
N GLY A 197 8.45 -13.45 -7.72
CA GLY A 197 8.73 -12.01 -7.84
C GLY A 197 10.18 -11.66 -7.50
N ILE A 198 10.81 -12.35 -6.55
CA ILE A 198 12.24 -12.19 -6.23
C ILE A 198 13.13 -12.63 -7.38
N VAL A 199 12.81 -13.73 -8.07
CA VAL A 199 13.56 -14.18 -9.26
C VAL A 199 13.57 -13.11 -10.34
N PHE A 200 12.46 -12.37 -10.47
CA PHE A 200 12.30 -11.25 -11.41
C PHE A 200 12.32 -9.90 -10.70
N LEU A 201 13.28 -9.69 -9.79
CA LEU A 201 13.35 -8.51 -8.92
C LEU A 201 13.15 -7.15 -9.63
N PRO A 202 13.75 -6.88 -10.81
CA PRO A 202 13.53 -5.64 -11.59
C PRO A 202 12.08 -5.30 -11.92
N VAL A 203 11.21 -6.31 -11.97
CA VAL A 203 9.79 -6.24 -12.35
C VAL A 203 8.92 -7.01 -11.35
N SER A 204 9.35 -7.06 -10.09
CA SER A 204 8.86 -8.02 -9.08
C SER A 204 7.34 -8.03 -8.95
N TRP A 205 6.74 -6.87 -8.64
CA TRP A 205 5.28 -6.75 -8.49
C TRP A 205 4.52 -6.97 -9.81
N MET A 206 5.13 -6.62 -10.95
CA MET A 206 4.51 -6.77 -12.28
C MET A 206 4.32 -8.25 -12.64
N VAL A 207 5.18 -9.12 -12.12
CA VAL A 207 5.08 -10.58 -12.28
C VAL A 207 4.24 -11.19 -11.17
N SER A 208 4.52 -10.82 -9.91
CA SER A 208 3.99 -11.52 -8.76
C SER A 208 2.52 -11.16 -8.47
N LEU A 209 2.05 -9.95 -8.80
CA LEU A 209 0.65 -9.56 -8.64
C LEU A 209 -0.29 -10.31 -9.60
N PRO A 210 -0.10 -10.31 -10.94
CA PRO A 210 -0.99 -11.06 -11.83
C PRO A 210 -0.95 -12.56 -11.54
N LEU A 211 0.23 -13.09 -11.19
CA LEU A 211 0.39 -14.48 -10.81
C LEU A 211 -0.45 -14.82 -9.57
N SER A 212 -0.43 -13.98 -8.54
CA SER A 212 -1.22 -14.25 -7.33
C SER A 212 -2.72 -14.20 -7.60
N VAL A 213 -3.19 -13.28 -8.45
CA VAL A 213 -4.58 -13.20 -8.89
C VAL A 213 -5.02 -14.52 -9.52
N LEU A 214 -4.23 -15.02 -10.47
CA LEU A 214 -4.53 -16.24 -11.21
C LEU A 214 -4.49 -17.48 -10.32
N LEU A 215 -3.45 -17.62 -9.48
CA LEU A 215 -3.29 -18.77 -8.60
C LEU A 215 -4.35 -18.80 -7.50
N TYR A 216 -4.68 -17.65 -6.91
CA TYR A 216 -5.71 -17.57 -5.87
C TYR A 216 -7.09 -17.90 -6.44
N TRP A 217 -7.46 -17.27 -7.55
CA TRP A 217 -8.72 -17.55 -8.22
C TRP A 217 -8.81 -19.00 -8.69
N GLY A 218 -7.77 -19.50 -9.37
CA GLY A 218 -7.71 -20.89 -9.84
C GLY A 218 -7.77 -21.90 -8.70
N GLY A 219 -7.08 -21.64 -7.58
CA GLY A 219 -7.13 -22.46 -6.38
C GLY A 219 -8.55 -22.62 -5.84
N HIS A 220 -9.33 -21.54 -5.82
CA HIS A 220 -10.75 -21.57 -5.44
C HIS A 220 -11.66 -22.32 -6.42
N GLN A 221 -11.26 -22.48 -7.69
CA GLN A 221 -12.02 -23.27 -8.68
C GLN A 221 -11.67 -24.76 -8.64
N VAL A 222 -10.41 -25.09 -8.34
CA VAL A 222 -9.90 -26.48 -8.42
C VAL A 222 -10.02 -27.20 -7.08
N LEU A 223 -9.74 -26.52 -5.96
CA LEU A 223 -9.68 -27.16 -4.64
C LEU A 223 -11.10 -27.32 -4.04
N PRO A 224 -11.57 -28.54 -3.78
CA PRO A 224 -12.94 -28.80 -3.29
C PRO A 224 -13.25 -28.11 -1.96
N PHE A 225 -12.26 -28.01 -1.08
CA PHE A 225 -12.36 -27.38 0.24
C PHE A 225 -12.76 -25.89 0.14
N TYR A 226 -12.26 -25.19 -0.88
CA TYR A 226 -12.43 -23.75 -1.08
C TYR A 226 -13.60 -23.37 -2.01
N LYS A 227 -14.26 -24.36 -2.62
CA LYS A 227 -15.53 -24.17 -3.36
C LYS A 227 -16.72 -23.97 -2.43
N LYS A 228 -16.70 -24.60 -1.25
CA LYS A 228 -17.85 -24.62 -0.32
C LYS A 228 -18.04 -23.31 0.43
N SER A 229 -16.97 -22.53 0.63
CA SER A 229 -17.01 -21.21 1.27
C SER A 229 -17.53 -20.08 0.34
N GLN A 230 -17.93 -20.40 -0.89
CA GLN A 230 -18.45 -19.44 -1.88
C GLN A 230 -19.98 -19.29 -1.84
N GLN A 231 -20.68 -20.08 -1.03
CA GLN A 231 -22.13 -19.93 -0.91
C GLN A 231 -22.44 -18.68 -0.08
N PRO A 232 -23.15 -17.67 -0.65
CA PRO A 232 -23.68 -16.59 0.16
C PRO A 232 -24.64 -17.21 1.16
N ILE A 233 -24.40 -16.99 2.45
CA ILE A 233 -25.37 -17.31 3.49
C ILE A 233 -26.59 -16.41 3.22
N ASP A 234 -27.75 -17.04 3.06
CA ASP A 234 -29.01 -16.33 2.91
C ASP A 234 -29.27 -15.56 4.21
N ILE A 235 -29.20 -14.23 4.14
CA ILE A 235 -29.46 -13.32 5.27
C ILE A 235 -30.89 -13.45 5.84
N ASN A 236 -31.76 -14.23 5.19
CA ASN A 236 -33.09 -14.57 5.69
C ASN A 236 -33.16 -15.94 6.39
N GLN A 237 -32.06 -16.68 6.49
CA GLN A 237 -32.05 -17.92 7.26
C GLN A 237 -31.96 -17.61 8.75
N PRO A 238 -32.90 -18.10 9.59
CA PRO A 238 -32.82 -17.92 11.02
C PRO A 238 -31.55 -18.59 11.56
N PRO A 239 -30.97 -18.06 12.65
CA PRO A 239 -29.78 -18.65 13.26
C PRO A 239 -30.05 -20.12 13.57
N VAL A 240 -29.13 -20.98 13.15
CA VAL A 240 -29.16 -22.40 13.51
C VAL A 240 -28.87 -22.47 15.00
N ASN A 241 -29.90 -22.81 15.79
CA ASN A 241 -29.83 -23.04 17.23
C ASN A 241 -28.82 -24.13 17.61
#